data_AF-A0ABD0MHJ2-F1
#
_entry.id   AF-A0ABD0MHJ2-F1
#
_cell.length_a   1.000
_cell.length_b   1.000
_cell.length_c   1.000
_cell.angle_alpha   90.00
_cell.angle_beta   90.00
_cell.angle_gamma   90.00
#
_symmetry.space_group_name_H-M   'P 1'
#
loop_
_entity.id
_entity.type
_entity.pdbx_description
1 polymer ?
#
loop_
_entity_poly.entity_id
_entity_poly.type
_entity_poly.pdbx_seq_one_letter_code
_entity_poly.pdbx_strand_id
1 'polypeptide(L)'
;EAEITVPRDTITGFYGEALILPCTFPVDSSWDLKNTVITWQRGLDVVHSFYYSQDQHDRQNRHYVNRTSLFSQEMAGGKPACTHAPSAQTLAARRRASE
;
A
#
# COMPACT_ATOMS: atom_id res chain seq x y z
N GLU A 1 17.11 8.55 -8.63
CA GLU A 1 15.64 8.39 -8.46
C GLU A 1 15.41 7.21 -7.53
N ALA A 2 14.37 7.26 -6.69
CA ALA A 2 14.02 6.15 -5.80
C ALA A 2 13.36 5.02 -6.61
N GLU A 3 13.88 3.79 -6.54
CA GLU A 3 13.33 2.66 -7.28
C GLU A 3 12.26 1.93 -6.46
N ILE A 4 11.02 1.97 -6.92
CA ILE A 4 9.92 1.21 -6.33
C ILE A 4 9.99 -0.23 -6.82
N THR A 5 10.02 -1.19 -5.90
CA THR A 5 9.99 -2.62 -6.20
C THR A 5 8.58 -3.17 -6.08
N VAL A 6 8.10 -3.82 -7.14
CA VAL A 6 6.83 -4.54 -7.20
C VAL A 6 7.05 -5.99 -7.65
N PRO A 7 6.12 -6.92 -7.38
CA PRO A 7 6.19 -8.26 -7.93
C PRO A 7 6.25 -8.25 -9.46
N ARG A 8 7.09 -9.13 -10.01
CA ARG A 8 7.13 -9.37 -11.46
C ARG A 8 5.96 -10.23 -11.91
N ASP A 9 5.50 -11.13 -11.04
CA ASP A 9 4.41 -12.06 -11.34
C ASP A 9 3.05 -11.47 -11.00
N THR A 10 2.03 -11.95 -11.71
CA THR A 10 0.64 -11.57 -11.43
C THR A 10 0.21 -12.16 -10.10
N ILE A 11 -0.39 -11.32 -9.25
CA ILE A 11 -0.99 -11.77 -8.01
C ILE A 11 -2.45 -12.14 -8.26
N THR A 12 -2.78 -13.41 -8.01
CA THR A 12 -4.15 -13.92 -8.04
C THR A 12 -4.76 -13.95 -6.65
N GLY A 13 -6.03 -13.54 -6.53
CA GLY A 13 -6.80 -13.61 -5.30
C GLY A 13 -8.16 -14.25 -5.51
N PHE A 14 -8.78 -14.72 -4.43
CA PHE A 14 -10.12 -15.31 -4.46
C PHE A 14 -11.21 -14.24 -4.43
N TYR A 15 -12.34 -14.54 -5.07
CA TYR A 15 -13.49 -13.65 -5.04
C TYR A 15 -14.00 -13.47 -3.60
N GLY A 16 -14.31 -12.24 -3.20
CA GLY A 16 -14.79 -11.91 -1.85
C GLY A 16 -13.71 -11.92 -0.75
N GLU A 17 -12.51 -12.44 -1.01
CA GLU A 17 -11.40 -12.43 -0.04
C GLU A 17 -10.53 -11.18 -0.20
N ALA A 18 -9.77 -10.87 0.86
CA ALA A 18 -8.80 -9.79 0.86
C ALA A 18 -7.52 -10.24 0.16
N LEU A 19 -7.15 -9.56 -0.93
CA LEU A 19 -5.84 -9.72 -1.57
C LEU A 19 -4.82 -8.73 -1.00
N ILE A 20 -3.54 -9.09 -0.95
CA ILE A 20 -2.43 -8.20 -0.61
C ILE A 20 -1.66 -7.86 -1.89
N LEU A 21 -1.50 -6.56 -2.17
CA LEU A 21 -0.67 -6.06 -3.26
C LEU A 21 0.60 -5.45 -2.69
N PRO A 22 1.74 -6.18 -2.66
CA PRO A 22 2.98 -5.70 -2.10
C PRO A 22 3.58 -4.62 -3.02
N CYS A 23 4.02 -3.54 -2.38
CA CYS A 23 4.82 -2.50 -3.00
C CYS A 23 5.87 -2.08 -1.99
N THR A 24 7.11 -1.99 -2.44
CA THR A 24 8.26 -1.64 -1.62
C THR A 24 8.92 -0.41 -2.20
N PHE A 25 9.17 0.60 -1.37
CA PHE A 25 9.89 1.81 -1.76
C PHE A 25 11.05 2.04 -0.79
N PRO A 26 12.20 2.55 -1.28
CA PRO A 26 13.34 2.83 -0.44
C PRO A 26 13.00 4.00 0.49
N VAL A 27 13.39 3.88 1.76
CA VAL A 27 13.27 4.93 2.76
C VAL A 27 14.64 5.27 3.32
N ASP A 28 14.89 6.55 3.53
CA ASP A 28 16.09 7.04 4.20
C ASP A 28 15.84 7.25 5.70
N SER A 29 16.86 7.68 6.44
CA SER A 29 16.77 7.95 7.88
C SER A 29 15.88 9.16 8.23
N SER A 30 15.51 9.99 7.25
CA SER A 30 14.62 11.14 7.43
C SER A 30 13.16 10.83 7.06
N TRP A 31 12.88 9.61 6.64
CA TRP A 31 11.54 9.20 6.27
C TRP A 31 10.57 9.29 7.46
N ASP A 32 9.45 9.98 7.25
CA ASP A 32 8.39 10.15 8.23
C ASP A 32 7.04 9.83 7.58
N LEU A 33 6.29 8.95 8.24
CA LEU A 33 4.94 8.57 7.81
C LEU A 33 4.01 9.79 7.72
N LYS A 34 4.19 10.82 8.57
CA LYS A 34 3.35 12.02 8.55
C LYS A 34 3.51 12.86 7.28
N ASN A 35 4.71 12.86 6.71
CA ASN A 35 5.05 13.59 5.49
C ASN A 35 4.98 12.69 4.23
N THR A 36 4.56 11.43 4.40
CA THR A 36 4.46 10.48 3.31
C THR A 36 3.08 10.58 2.63
N VAL A 37 3.09 10.67 1.30
CA VAL A 37 1.91 10.59 0.46
C VAL A 37 1.98 9.30 -0.35
N ILE A 38 0.96 8.44 -0.22
CA ILE A 38 0.84 7.19 -0.96
C ILE A 38 -0.46 7.23 -1.76
N THR A 39 -0.34 7.01 -3.06
CA THR A 39 -1.50 6.91 -3.95
C THR A 39 -1.41 5.64 -4.78
N TRP A 40 -2.46 4.82 -4.71
CA TRP A 40 -2.65 3.68 -5.60
C TRP A 40 -3.68 4.06 -6.66
N GLN A 41 -3.34 3.84 -7.93
CA GLN A 41 -4.21 4.17 -9.05
C GLN A 41 -4.32 2.99 -10.01
N ARG A 42 -5.47 2.86 -10.65
CA ARG A 42 -5.72 1.95 -11.76
C ARG A 42 -6.28 2.77 -12.92
N GLY A 43 -5.43 3.08 -13.89
CA GLY A 43 -5.80 4.06 -14.93
C GLY A 43 -6.09 5.41 -14.30
N LEU A 44 -7.31 5.91 -14.45
CA LEU A 44 -7.76 7.18 -13.85
C LEU A 44 -8.40 7.01 -12.46
N ASP A 45 -8.66 5.77 -12.03
CA ASP A 45 -9.33 5.50 -10.76
C ASP A 45 -8.33 5.53 -9.61
N VAL A 46 -8.61 6.38 -8.62
CA VAL A 46 -7.89 6.37 -7.34
C VAL A 46 -8.42 5.20 -6.51
N VAL A 47 -7.58 4.17 -6.37
CA VAL A 47 -7.88 2.95 -5.61
C VAL A 47 -7.66 3.15 -4.12
N HIS A 48 -6.60 3.89 -3.75
CA HIS A 48 -6.31 4.22 -2.37
C HIS A 48 -5.52 5.53 -2.31
N SER A 49 -5.79 6.35 -1.30
CA SER A 49 -5.10 7.61 -1.06
C SER A 49 -4.82 7.73 0.44
N PHE A 50 -3.57 7.99 0.79
CA PHE A 50 -3.09 8.09 2.16
C PHE A 50 -2.10 9.25 2.29
N TYR A 51 -2.36 10.14 3.23
CA TYR A 51 -1.44 11.22 3.62
C TYR A 51 -1.75 11.69 5.04
N TYR A 52 -0.81 12.38 5.70
CA TYR A 52 -0.90 12.78 7.11
C TYR A 52 -1.17 11.59 8.06
N SER A 53 -0.56 10.45 7.74
CA SER A 53 -0.74 9.18 8.45
C SER A 53 -2.19 8.66 8.49
N GLN A 54 -3.04 9.06 7.54
CA GLN A 54 -4.47 8.71 7.53
C GLN A 54 -4.98 8.38 6.12
N ASP A 55 -5.93 7.45 6.05
CA ASP A 55 -6.65 7.09 4.82
C ASP A 55 -7.59 8.24 4.41
N GLN A 56 -7.57 8.57 3.12
CA GLN A 56 -8.28 9.73 2.55
C GLN A 56 -9.43 9.22 1.69
N HIS A 57 -10.47 8.68 2.35
CA HIS A 57 -11.59 8.02 1.70
C HIS A 57 -12.31 8.91 0.68
N ASP A 58 -12.45 10.21 0.95
CA ASP A 58 -13.13 11.16 0.06
C ASP A 58 -12.41 11.38 -1.28
N ARG A 59 -11.12 11.01 -1.37
CA ARG A 59 -10.31 11.10 -2.59
C ARG A 59 -10.32 9.83 -3.41
N GLN A 60 -10.86 8.74 -2.88
CA GLN A 60 -10.89 7.44 -3.54
C GLN A 60 -12.12 7.35 -4.44
N ASN A 61 -12.00 6.60 -5.55
CA ASN A 61 -13.16 6.24 -6.33
C ASN A 61 -14.12 5.44 -5.42
N ARG A 62 -15.42 5.75 -5.49
CA ARG A 62 -16.49 5.16 -4.66
C ARG A 62 -16.49 3.63 -4.67
N HIS A 63 -16.01 3.00 -5.74
CA HIS A 63 -15.87 1.54 -5.82
C HIS A 63 -14.83 0.96 -4.86
N TYR A 64 -13.90 1.75 -4.34
CA TYR A 64 -12.78 1.31 -3.49
C TYR A 64 -12.83 1.82 -2.04
N VAL A 65 -13.70 2.79 -1.75
CA VAL A 65 -13.91 3.31 -0.39
C VAL A 65 -14.27 2.17 0.58
N ASN A 66 -13.64 2.16 1.76
CA ASN A 66 -13.78 1.12 2.81
C ASN A 66 -13.44 -0.31 2.36
N ARG A 67 -12.77 -0.48 1.21
CA ARG A 67 -12.35 -1.78 0.69
C ARG A 67 -10.84 -1.94 0.66
N THR A 68 -10.11 -0.83 0.75
CA THR A 68 -8.66 -0.74 0.76
C THR A 68 -8.16 -0.11 2.06
N SER A 69 -7.01 -0.58 2.53
CA SER A 69 -6.38 -0.14 3.77
C SER A 69 -4.89 -0.43 3.67
N LEU A 70 -4.04 0.44 4.20
CA LEU A 70 -2.59 0.18 4.32
C LEU A 70 -2.22 -0.38 5.68
N PHE A 71 -1.12 -1.13 5.75
CA PHE A 71 -0.52 -1.56 7.02
C PHE A 71 0.34 -0.45 7.64
N SER A 72 -0.29 0.66 8.03
CA SER A 72 0.40 1.85 8.55
C SER A 72 1.21 1.60 9.83
N GLN A 73 0.80 0.62 10.65
CA GLN A 73 1.56 0.19 11.82
C GLN A 73 2.88 -0.48 11.45
N GLU A 74 2.90 -1.29 10.38
CA GLU A 74 4.11 -1.94 9.87
C GLU A 74 5.06 -0.93 9.19
N MET A 75 4.50 0.15 8.65
CA MET A 75 5.28 1.27 8.11
C MET A 75 5.91 2.12 9.23
N ALA A 76 5.23 2.26 10.37
CA ALA A 76 5.72 3.05 11.51
C ALA A 76 6.75 2.31 12.40
N GLY A 77 6.74 0.97 12.40
CA GLY A 77 7.60 0.13 13.24
C GLY A 77 8.46 -0.82 12.43
N GLY A 78 9.77 -0.58 12.38
CA GLY A 78 10.69 -1.49 11.70
C GLY A 78 10.72 -2.91 12.31
N LYS A 79 10.16 -3.90 11.56
CA LYS A 79 10.38 -5.38 11.56
C LYS A 79 9.44 -6.27 12.44
N PRO A 80 9.21 -7.59 12.13
CA PRO A 80 9.70 -8.42 11.01
C PRO A 80 8.61 -9.30 10.29
N ALA A 81 8.62 -9.36 8.96
CA ALA A 81 8.26 -10.58 8.23
C ALA A 81 9.04 -10.63 6.91
N CYS A 82 9.79 -11.72 6.73
CA CYS A 82 10.72 -12.04 5.64
C CYS A 82 12.15 -11.45 5.75
N THR A 83 13.08 -12.40 5.73
CA THR A 83 14.54 -12.39 5.87
C THR A 83 15.29 -11.52 4.85
N HIS A 84 16.35 -10.85 5.31
CA HIS A 84 17.39 -10.11 4.55
C HIS A 84 16.96 -8.90 3.68
N ALA A 85 16.74 -7.73 4.33
CA ALA A 85 17.19 -6.39 3.86
C ALA A 85 16.71 -5.29 4.84
N PRO A 86 17.55 -4.34 5.28
CA PRO A 86 17.12 -3.16 6.02
C PRO A 86 16.69 -2.08 5.01
N SER A 87 15.38 -1.97 4.71
CA SER A 87 14.70 -0.77 4.13
C SER A 87 13.40 -1.08 3.35
N ALA A 88 12.94 -2.33 3.26
CA ALA A 88 11.73 -2.67 2.50
C ALA A 88 10.44 -2.56 3.35
N GLN A 89 9.63 -1.51 3.15
CA GLN A 89 8.28 -1.42 3.73
C GLN A 89 7.28 -2.05 2.75
N THR A 90 6.47 -3.01 3.20
CA THR A 90 5.44 -3.66 2.39
C THR A 90 4.11 -2.93 2.57
N LEU A 91 3.66 -2.25 1.53
CA LEU A 91 2.27 -1.79 1.45
C LEU A 91 1.41 -3.01 1.10
N ALA A 92 0.30 -3.23 1.79
CA ALA A 92 -0.76 -4.05 1.27
C ALA A 92 -1.97 -3.18 1.07
N ALA A 93 -2.58 -3.21 -0.11
CA ALA A 93 -3.97 -2.82 -0.25
C ALA A 93 -4.79 -4.10 -0.05
N ARG A 94 -5.50 -4.23 1.09
CA ARG A 94 -6.58 -5.22 1.16
C ARG A 94 -7.56 -4.90 0.03
N ARG A 95 -7.97 -5.88 -0.77
CA ARG A 95 -9.07 -5.72 -1.73
C ARG A 95 -10.05 -6.83 -1.47
N ARG A 96 -11.27 -6.51 -1.01
CA ARG A 96 -12.41 -7.44 -1.18
C ARG A 96 -12.73 -7.45 -2.67
N ALA A 97 -12.60 -8.55 -3.42
CA ALA A 97 -13.00 -8.55 -4.83
C ALA A 97 -14.52 -8.35 -4.97
N SER A 98 -14.96 -7.52 -5.93
CA SER A 98 -16.36 -7.42 -6.38
C SER A 98 -16.38 -7.63 -7.89
N GLU A 99 -17.54 -8.06 -8.40
CA GLU A 99 -17.90 -8.07 -9.83
C GLU A 99 -17.50 -6.78 -10.55
#